data_AF-A0AAU5D333-F1
#
_entry.id   AF-A0AAU5D333-F1
#
_cell.length_a   1.000
_cell.length_b   1.000
_cell.length_c   1.000
_cell.angle_alpha   90.00
_cell.angle_beta   90.00
_cell.angle_gamma   90.00
#
_symmetry.space_group_name_H-M   'P 1'
#
loop_
_entity.id
_entity.type
_entity.pdbx_description
1 polymer ?
#
loop_
_entity_poly.entity_id
_entity_poly.type
_entity_poly.pdbx_seq_one_letter_code
_entity_poly.pdbx_strand_id
1 'polypeptide(L)'
;MKLSRAASWFLLAFGAFSWFIWVSFVRNLWKDGSGLAFDDAGDPTAYFWVHLTLAVTSFLLGTVVGLIGLRSVRTLRRESRVAA
;
A
#
# COMPACT_ATOMS: atom_id res chain seq x y z
N MET A 1 4.15 23.46 6.31
CA MET A 1 3.41 23.73 5.05
C MET A 1 2.18 22.83 5.01
N LYS A 2 0.98 23.33 4.66
CA LYS A 2 -0.22 22.48 4.53
C LYS A 2 -0.21 21.81 3.15
N LEU A 3 -0.60 20.54 3.09
CA LEU A 3 -0.80 19.86 1.80
C LEU A 3 -2.01 20.45 1.07
N SER A 4 -1.92 20.61 -0.25
CA SER A 4 -3.08 21.03 -1.04
C SER A 4 -4.18 19.96 -1.00
N ARG A 5 -5.42 20.36 -1.29
CA ARG A 5 -6.57 19.44 -1.35
C ARG A 5 -6.36 18.33 -2.39
N ALA A 6 -5.82 18.69 -3.56
CA ALA A 6 -5.49 17.73 -4.61
C ALA A 6 -4.42 16.73 -4.16
N ALA A 7 -3.32 17.21 -3.57
CA ALA A 7 -2.25 16.34 -3.07
C ALA A 7 -2.76 15.39 -1.96
N SER A 8 -3.65 15.87 -1.09
CA SER A 8 -4.21 15.06 -0.01
C SER A 8 -5.04 13.88 -0.53
N TRP A 9 -5.86 14.13 -1.55
CA TRP A 9 -6.61 13.08 -2.23
C TRP A 9 -5.71 12.15 -3.02
N PHE A 10 -4.67 12.68 -3.68
CA PHE A 10 -3.69 11.87 -4.38
C PHE A 10 -3.01 10.87 -3.43
N LEU A 11 -2.52 11.33 -2.26
CA LEU A 11 -1.88 10.42 -1.28
C LEU A 11 -2.86 9.36 -0.76
N LEU A 12 -4.12 9.73 -0.52
CA LEU A 12 -5.14 8.78 -0.08
C LEU A 12 -5.43 7.72 -1.15
N ALA A 13 -5.63 8.15 -2.40
CA ALA A 13 -5.87 7.26 -3.52
C ALA A 13 -4.65 6.36 -3.79
N PHE A 14 -3.45 6.92 -3.72
CA PHE A 14 -2.20 6.18 -3.88
C PHE A 14 -2.04 5.10 -2.79
N GLY A 15 -2.33 5.42 -1.53
CA GLY A 15 -2.31 4.43 -0.44
C GLY A 15 -3.30 3.28 -0.69
N ALA A 16 -4.52 3.60 -1.12
CA ALA A 16 -5.54 2.59 -1.46
C ALA A 16 -5.14 1.73 -2.67
N PHE A 17 -4.55 2.35 -3.71
CA PHE A 17 -4.02 1.63 -4.86
C PHE A 17 -2.85 0.72 -4.47
N SER A 18 -1.96 1.20 -3.60
CA SER A 18 -0.84 0.42 -3.06
C SER A 18 -1.34 -0.87 -2.38
N TRP A 19 -2.41 -0.78 -1.58
CA TRP A 19 -3.05 -1.98 -1.02
C TRP A 19 -3.48 -2.97 -2.09
N PHE A 20 -4.15 -2.50 -3.15
CA PHE A 20 -4.62 -3.36 -4.23
C PHE A 20 -3.46 -4.11 -4.90
N ILE A 21 -2.34 -3.42 -5.18
CA ILE A 21 -1.15 -4.01 -5.79
C ILE A 21 -0.52 -5.05 -4.86
N TRP A 22 -0.21 -4.69 -3.61
CA TRP A 22 0.55 -5.57 -2.73
C TRP A 22 -0.25 -6.78 -2.26
N VAL A 23 -1.54 -6.63 -1.99
CA VAL A 23 -2.42 -7.77 -1.65
C VAL A 23 -2.53 -8.73 -2.84
N SER A 24 -2.72 -8.21 -4.04
CA SER A 24 -2.79 -9.04 -5.25
C SER A 24 -1.47 -9.75 -5.54
N PHE A 25 -0.34 -9.04 -5.36
CA PHE A 25 1.00 -9.59 -5.53
C PHE A 25 1.27 -10.72 -4.53
N VAL A 26 1.01 -10.53 -3.23
CA VAL A 26 1.19 -11.58 -2.22
C VAL A 26 0.31 -12.79 -2.50
N ARG A 27 -0.94 -12.58 -2.95
CA ARG A 27 -1.83 -13.68 -3.36
C ARG A 27 -1.24 -14.48 -4.54
N ASN A 28 -0.64 -13.80 -5.51
CA ASN A 28 -0.01 -14.46 -6.65
C ASN A 28 1.32 -15.14 -6.26
N LEU A 29 2.09 -14.54 -5.35
CA LEU A 29 3.31 -15.12 -4.80
C LEU A 29 2.98 -16.44 -4.08
N TRP A 30 1.93 -16.46 -3.27
CA TRP A 30 1.50 -17.66 -2.54
C TRP A 30 0.93 -18.76 -3.43
N LYS A 31 0.34 -18.38 -4.58
CA LYS A 31 -0.13 -19.31 -5.61
C LYS A 31 0.97 -19.76 -6.55
N ASP A 32 2.20 -19.33 -6.29
CA ASP A 32 3.36 -19.58 -7.14
C ASP A 32 3.14 -19.16 -8.61
N GLY A 33 2.58 -17.97 -8.83
CA GLY A 33 2.27 -17.50 -10.17
C GLY A 33 3.49 -17.35 -11.10
N SER A 34 4.71 -17.33 -10.55
CA SER A 34 5.97 -17.31 -11.29
C SER A 34 6.66 -18.67 -11.42
N GLY A 35 6.26 -19.69 -10.64
CA GLY A 35 6.96 -20.97 -10.56
C GLY A 35 8.31 -20.91 -9.83
N LEU A 36 8.53 -19.87 -9.01
CA LEU A 36 9.80 -19.61 -8.31
C LEU A 36 9.62 -19.53 -6.79
N ALA A 37 8.39 -19.46 -6.29
CA ALA A 37 8.10 -19.22 -4.89
C ALA A 37 8.37 -20.46 -4.03
N PHE A 38 8.14 -21.64 -4.59
CA PHE A 38 8.34 -22.92 -3.92
C PHE A 38 9.20 -23.84 -4.78
N ASP A 39 9.98 -24.70 -4.14
CA ASP A 39 10.73 -25.75 -4.83
C ASP A 39 9.89 -27.02 -5.03
N ASP A 40 10.50 -28.06 -5.62
CA ASP A 40 9.83 -29.34 -5.89
C ASP A 40 9.36 -30.07 -4.63
N ALA A 41 9.94 -29.76 -3.46
CA ALA A 41 9.51 -30.29 -2.16
C ALA A 41 8.38 -29.45 -1.53
N GLY A 42 8.06 -28.29 -2.12
CA GLY A 42 7.08 -27.34 -1.62
C GLY A 42 7.64 -26.37 -0.58
N ASP A 43 8.96 -26.32 -0.39
CA ASP A 43 9.60 -25.42 0.56
C ASP A 43 9.74 -24.00 -0.03
N PRO A 44 9.53 -22.94 0.78
CA PRO A 44 9.64 -21.57 0.29
C PRO A 44 11.08 -21.21 -0.05
N THR A 45 11.30 -20.72 -1.27
CA THR A 45 12.63 -20.37 -1.75
C THR A 45 13.09 -19.00 -1.23
N ALA A 46 14.35 -18.64 -1.49
CA ALA A 46 14.85 -17.28 -1.25
C ALA A 46 14.06 -16.22 -2.04
N TYR A 47 13.61 -16.55 -3.25
CA TYR A 47 12.77 -15.67 -4.07
C TYR A 47 11.48 -15.30 -3.33
N PHE A 48 10.82 -16.29 -2.71
CA PHE A 48 9.62 -16.06 -1.91
C PHE A 48 9.89 -15.11 -0.74
N TRP A 49 10.93 -15.36 0.06
CA TRP A 49 11.21 -14.54 1.25
C TRP A 49 11.59 -13.10 0.92
N VAL A 50 12.40 -12.90 -0.13
CA VAL A 50 12.77 -11.56 -0.59
C VAL A 50 11.52 -10.79 -1.04
N HIS A 51 10.70 -11.39 -1.89
CA HIS A 51 9.52 -10.72 -2.43
C HIS A 51 8.43 -10.51 -1.39
N LEU A 52 8.22 -11.45 -0.47
CA LEU A 52 7.29 -11.30 0.63
C LEU A 52 7.71 -10.14 1.55
N THR A 53 9.00 -10.06 1.89
CA THR A 53 9.53 -8.97 2.72
C THR A 53 9.35 -7.61 2.05
N LEU A 54 9.69 -7.51 0.76
CA LEU A 54 9.50 -6.30 -0.04
C LEU A 54 8.03 -5.90 -0.14
N ALA A 55 7.14 -6.87 -0.37
CA ALA A 55 5.71 -6.64 -0.46
C ALA A 55 5.11 -6.15 0.87
N VAL A 56 5.44 -6.79 1.99
CA VAL A 56 4.98 -6.37 3.33
C VAL A 56 5.51 -4.97 3.67
N THR A 57 6.80 -4.72 3.46
CA THR A 57 7.41 -3.40 3.72
C THR A 57 6.73 -2.32 2.89
N SER A 58 6.52 -2.57 1.60
CA SER A 58 5.91 -1.61 0.69
C SER A 58 4.43 -1.39 0.99
N PHE A 59 3.71 -2.43 1.42
CA PHE A 59 2.33 -2.32 1.90
C PHE A 59 2.22 -1.42 3.14
N LEU A 60 3.13 -1.57 4.11
CA LEU A 60 3.18 -0.71 5.29
C LEU A 60 3.46 0.75 4.92
N LEU A 61 4.44 0.99 4.05
CA LEU A 61 4.73 2.34 3.54
C LEU A 61 3.52 2.95 2.82
N GLY A 62 2.85 2.18 1.96
CA GLY A 62 1.62 2.60 1.29
C GLY A 62 0.50 2.93 2.29
N THR A 63 0.37 2.16 3.36
CA THR A 63 -0.59 2.40 4.45
C THR A 63 -0.30 3.72 5.15
N VAL A 64 0.96 3.98 5.50
CA VAL A 64 1.38 5.24 6.13
C VAL A 64 1.08 6.43 5.22
N VAL A 65 1.39 6.33 3.93
CA VAL A 65 1.07 7.37 2.93
C VAL A 65 -0.44 7.62 2.84
N GLY A 66 -1.25 6.55 2.77
CA GLY A 66 -2.70 6.65 2.76
C GLY A 66 -3.26 7.31 4.02
N LEU A 67 -2.71 6.98 5.19
CA LEU A 67 -3.09 7.60 6.47
C LEU A 67 -2.73 9.09 6.53
N ILE A 68 -1.59 9.50 5.96
CA ILE A 68 -1.24 10.93 5.82
C ILE A 68 -2.26 11.65 4.94
N GLY A 69 -2.59 11.06 3.77
CA GLY A 69 -3.63 11.59 2.87
C GLY A 69 -4.98 11.72 3.57
N LEU A 70 -5.42 10.68 4.29
CA LEU A 70 -6.68 10.65 5.03
C LEU A 70 -6.75 11.73 6.11
N ARG A 71 -5.70 11.86 6.92
CA ARG A 71 -5.61 12.91 7.96
C ARG A 71 -5.68 14.30 7.32
N SER A 72 -4.97 14.52 6.22
CA SER A 72 -4.99 15.79 5.51
C SER A 72 -6.37 16.14 4.96
N VAL A 73 -7.06 15.18 4.31
CA VAL A 73 -8.45 15.38 3.81
C VAL A 73 -9.42 15.69 4.95
N ARG A 74 -9.31 15.01 6.11
CA ARG A 74 -10.17 15.26 7.28
C ARG A 74 -9.96 16.66 7.84
N THR A 75 -8.72 17.13 7.97
CA THR A 75 -8.40 18.48 8.44
C THR A 75 -8.97 19.54 7.50
N LEU A 76 -8.76 19.39 6.18
CA LEU A 76 -9.27 20.34 5.19
C LEU A 76 -10.81 20.41 5.20
N ARG A 77 -11.50 19.27 5.31
CA ARG A 77 -12.98 19.24 5.43
C ARG A 77 -13.47 19.97 6.68
N ARG A 78 -12.76 19.87 7.80
CA ARG A 78 -13.09 20.58 9.05
C ARG A 78 -12.90 22.09 8.89
N GLU A 79 -11.81 22.53 8.27
CA GLU A 79 -11.54 23.95 8.02
C GLU A 79 -12.60 24.57 7.10
N SER A 80 -12.97 23.90 6.01
CA SER A 80 -14.03 24.38 5.11
C SER A 80 -15.40 24.51 5.78
N ARG A 81 -15.70 23.67 6.79
CA ARG A 81 -16.97 23.72 7.52
C ARG A 81 -17.04 24.84 8.57
N VAL A 82 -15.89 25.26 9.09
CA VAL A 82 -15.80 26.35 10.09
C VAL A 82 -15.79 27.73 9.40
N ALA A 83 -15.31 27.80 8.16
CA ALA A 83 -15.26 29.03 7.37
C ALA A 83 -16.58 29.36 6.63
N ALA A 84 -17.59 28.48 6.69
CA ALA A 84 -18.92 28.66 6.12
C ALA A 84 -19.93 28.94 7.23
#